data_AF-A0A1A5ZU80-F1
#
_entry.id   AF-A0A1A5ZU80-F1
#
_cell.length_a   1.000
_cell.length_b   1.000
_cell.length_c   1.000
_cell.angle_alpha   90.00
_cell.angle_beta   90.00
_cell.angle_gamma   90.00
#
_symmetry.space_group_name_H-M   'P 1'
#
loop_
_entity.id
_entity.type
_entity.pdbx_description
1 polymer ?
#
loop_
_entity_poly.entity_id
_entity_poly.type
_entity_poly.pdbx_seq_one_letter_code
_entity_poly.pdbx_strand_id
1 'polypeptide(L)'
;MSLSRQSITSDLSLLLSIPNTTIPSILDPPSHPSTSSKDQKSIDVLNTFSSKTATNKNSQALAKAYITQMNGSKILDKSGEVEKLGERIDELRERGQGLESVLGEVKV
;
A
#
# COMPACT_ATOMS: atom_id res chain seq x y z
N MET A 1 -0.18 -37.57 8.03
CA MET A 1 -1.27 -36.63 8.36
C MET A 1 -2.37 -36.86 7.33
N SER A 2 -3.46 -37.54 7.71
CA SER A 2 -4.54 -37.87 6.77
C SER A 2 -5.44 -36.65 6.55
N LEU A 3 -5.47 -36.12 5.33
CA LEU A 3 -6.39 -35.04 4.93
C LEU A 3 -7.78 -35.65 4.71
N SER A 4 -8.58 -35.70 5.77
CA SER A 4 -9.97 -36.18 5.67
C SER A 4 -10.89 -35.06 5.18
N ARG A 5 -11.97 -35.41 4.49
CA ARG A 5 -12.97 -34.40 4.07
C ARG A 5 -13.62 -33.72 5.29
N GLN A 6 -13.81 -34.43 6.41
CA GLN A 6 -14.30 -33.83 7.64
C GLN A 6 -13.36 -32.73 8.18
N SER A 7 -12.04 -32.95 8.14
CA SER A 7 -11.06 -31.94 8.59
C SER A 7 -11.01 -30.69 7.71
N ILE A 8 -11.25 -30.84 6.40
CA ILE A 8 -11.31 -29.69 5.48
C ILE A 8 -12.58 -28.87 5.73
N THR A 9 -13.72 -29.54 5.92
CA THR A 9 -14.99 -28.86 6.20
C THR A 9 -14.97 -28.15 7.55
N SER A 10 -14.33 -28.73 8.57
CA SER A 10 -14.16 -28.06 9.87
C SER A 10 -13.26 -26.84 9.77
N ASP A 11 -12.15 -26.92 9.03
CA ASP A 11 -11.23 -25.79 8.87
C ASP A 11 -11.88 -24.64 8.07
N LEU A 12 -12.63 -24.96 7.01
CA LEU A 12 -13.35 -23.96 6.23
C LEU A 12 -14.45 -23.28 7.03
N SER A 13 -15.21 -24.05 7.83
CA SER A 13 -16.24 -23.45 8.69
C SER A 13 -15.64 -22.61 9.81
N LEU A 14 -14.46 -22.96 10.31
CA LEU A 14 -13.71 -22.16 11.28
C LEU A 14 -13.21 -20.85 10.67
N LEU A 15 -12.67 -20.87 9.43
CA LEU A 15 -12.28 -19.67 8.68
C LEU A 15 -13.46 -18.75 8.37
N LEU A 16 -14.61 -19.33 8.01
CA LEU A 16 -15.85 -18.58 7.73
C LEU A 16 -16.51 -18.00 8.99
N SER A 17 -16.16 -18.53 10.18
CA SER A 17 -16.67 -18.03 11.46
C SER A 17 -15.93 -16.80 11.98
N ILE A 18 -14.78 -16.47 11.38
CA ILE A 18 -13.98 -15.32 11.78
C ILE A 18 -14.70 -14.04 11.36
N PRO A 19 -14.99 -13.11 12.29
CA PRO A 19 -15.65 -11.87 11.94
C PRO A 19 -14.79 -11.02 10.99
N ASN A 20 -15.43 -10.37 10.01
CA ASN A 20 -14.75 -9.54 9.02
C ASN A 20 -13.91 -8.40 9.62
N THR A 21 -14.13 -8.05 10.89
CA THR A 21 -13.37 -7.05 11.65
C THR A 21 -11.99 -7.54 12.08
N THR A 22 -11.76 -8.85 12.13
CA THR A 22 -10.46 -9.46 12.49
C THR A 22 -9.56 -9.74 11.28
N ILE A 23 -10.11 -9.74 10.06
CA ILE A 23 -9.36 -9.96 8.81
C ILE A 23 -8.24 -8.90 8.60
N PRO A 24 -8.45 -7.59 8.83
CA PRO A 24 -7.39 -6.60 8.70
C PRO A 24 -6.22 -6.87 9.64
N SER A 25 -6.50 -7.30 10.88
CA SER A 25 -5.47 -7.57 11.90
C SER A 25 -4.61 -8.82 11.61
N ILE A 26 -5.07 -9.72 10.75
CA ILE A 26 -4.36 -10.96 10.39
C ILE A 26 -3.58 -10.77 9.07
N LEU A 27 -4.11 -9.94 8.16
CA LEU A 27 -3.48 -9.65 6.87
C LEU A 27 -2.47 -8.52 6.94
N ASP A 28 -2.56 -7.63 7.93
CA ASP A 28 -1.54 -6.62 8.17
C ASP A 28 -0.35 -7.28 8.88
N PRO A 29 0.85 -7.38 8.25
CA PRO A 29 2.07 -7.67 9.00
C PRO A 29 2.24 -6.60 10.08
N PRO A 30 2.94 -6.87 11.21
CA PRO A 30 3.22 -5.84 12.20
C PRO A 30 4.01 -4.73 11.51
N SER A 31 3.31 -3.69 11.07
CA SER A 31 3.89 -2.50 10.52
C SER A 31 4.74 -1.93 11.64
N HIS A 32 6.04 -1.85 11.38
CA HIS A 32 7.00 -1.07 12.14
C HIS A 32 6.36 0.22 12.65
N PRO A 33 6.73 0.72 13.84
CA PRO A 33 6.09 1.89 14.44
C PRO A 33 6.24 3.08 13.49
N SER A 34 5.24 3.29 12.65
CA SER A 34 5.04 4.54 11.95
C SER A 34 4.72 5.51 13.07
N THR A 35 5.70 6.34 13.38
CA THR A 35 5.60 7.51 14.24
C THR A 35 4.34 8.28 13.85
N SER A 36 3.23 7.99 14.52
CA SER A 36 2.00 8.77 14.45
C SER A 36 2.20 10.01 15.30
N SER A 37 3.19 10.83 14.94
CA SER A 37 3.01 12.26 15.12
C SER A 37 1.88 12.65 14.18
N LYS A 38 0.95 13.42 14.70
CA LYS A 38 -0.22 13.98 14.02
C LYS A 38 0.25 15.07 13.04
N ASP A 39 1.26 14.78 12.24
CA ASP A 39 1.84 15.69 11.28
C ASP A 39 0.90 15.76 10.09
N GLN A 40 0.34 16.95 9.86
CA GLN A 40 -0.44 17.29 8.70
C GLN A 40 0.27 16.76 7.45
N LYS A 41 -0.40 15.88 6.67
CA LYS A 41 0.26 15.24 5.54
C LYS A 41 0.72 16.32 4.57
N SER A 42 1.93 16.18 4.03
CA SER A 42 2.50 17.16 3.09
C SER A 42 1.59 17.43 1.89
N ILE A 43 0.79 16.43 1.47
CA ILE A 43 -0.21 16.56 0.41
C ILE A 43 -1.35 17.51 0.79
N ASP A 44 -1.77 17.53 2.05
CA ASP A 44 -2.85 18.40 2.52
C ASP A 44 -2.38 19.87 2.54
N VAL A 45 -1.10 20.10 2.88
CA VAL A 45 -0.47 21.42 2.81
C VAL A 45 -0.43 21.93 1.36
N LEU A 46 -0.07 21.06 0.41
CA LEU A 46 -0.05 21.40 -1.02
C LEU A 46 -1.46 21.71 -1.53
N ASN A 47 -2.44 20.87 -1.23
CA ASN A 47 -3.83 21.03 -1.68
C ASN A 47 -4.49 22.30 -1.14
N THR A 48 -4.11 22.71 0.08
CA THR A 48 -4.65 23.92 0.72
C THR A 48 -3.88 25.17 0.28
N PHE A 49 -2.69 25.03 -0.31
CA PHE A 49 -1.89 26.18 -0.73
C PHE A 49 -2.50 26.85 -1.96
N SER A 50 -2.76 28.15 -1.85
CA SER A 50 -3.19 28.99 -2.96
C SER A 50 -2.21 30.13 -3.13
N SER A 51 -1.62 30.24 -4.33
CA SER A 51 -0.68 31.31 -4.67
C SER A 51 -1.33 32.71 -4.58
N LYS A 52 -2.66 32.79 -4.76
CA LYS A 52 -3.42 34.06 -4.70
C LYS A 52 -3.59 34.61 -3.28
N THR A 53 -3.51 33.74 -2.26
CA THR A 53 -3.65 34.11 -0.84
C THR A 53 -2.42 33.69 -0.02
N ALA A 54 -1.29 33.48 -0.71
CA ALA A 54 -0.07 32.99 -0.10
C ALA A 54 0.50 34.01 0.87
N THR A 55 0.66 33.60 2.13
CA THR A 55 1.43 34.34 3.13
C THR A 55 2.83 33.74 3.25
N ASN A 56 3.77 34.50 3.83
CA ASN A 56 5.12 33.98 4.10
C ASN A 56 5.09 32.71 4.96
N LYS A 57 4.17 32.64 5.93
CA LYS A 57 3.98 31.47 6.79
C LYS A 57 3.52 30.24 5.98
N ASN A 58 2.55 30.42 5.09
CA ASN A 58 2.04 29.33 4.24
C ASN A 58 3.08 28.86 3.24
N SER A 59 3.88 29.79 2.70
CA SER A 59 4.96 29.47 1.75
C SER A 59 6.09 28.70 2.43
N GLN A 60 6.47 29.08 3.66
CA GLN A 60 7.45 28.32 4.45
C GLN A 60 6.93 26.95 4.87
N ALA A 61 5.63 26.84 5.22
CA ALA A 61 5.02 25.56 5.53
C ALA A 61 5.05 24.61 4.32
N LEU A 62 4.73 25.12 3.13
CA LEU A 62 4.82 24.36 1.89
C LEU A 62 6.28 23.93 1.59
N ALA A 63 7.24 24.84 1.71
CA ALA A 63 8.65 24.54 1.47
C ALA A 63 9.18 23.47 2.43
N LYS A 64 8.82 23.54 3.72
CA LYS A 64 9.20 22.52 4.70
C LYS A 64 8.56 21.17 4.38
N ALA A 65 7.27 21.15 4.07
CA ALA A 65 6.55 19.92 3.69
C ALA A 65 7.20 19.26 2.47
N TYR A 66 7.57 20.05 1.46
CA TYR A 66 8.28 19.57 0.27
C TYR A 66 9.65 18.97 0.61
N ILE A 67 10.47 19.65 1.41
CA ILE A 67 11.80 19.15 1.81
C ILE A 67 11.67 17.84 2.59
N THR A 68 10.74 17.76 3.54
CA THR A 68 10.48 16.53 4.30
C THR A 68 10.08 15.39 3.38
N GLN A 69 9.19 15.63 2.41
CA GLN A 69 8.78 14.62 1.44
C GLN A 69 9.96 14.14 0.57
N MET A 70 10.75 15.07 0.05
CA MET A 70 11.95 14.77 -0.74
C MET A 70 12.98 13.95 0.03
N ASN A 71 13.17 14.27 1.31
CA ASN A 71 14.08 13.49 2.16
C ASN A 71 13.56 12.06 2.38
N GLY A 72 12.25 11.89 2.57
CA GLY A 72 11.61 10.58 2.59
C GLY A 72 11.85 9.79 1.30
N SER A 73 11.65 10.41 0.15
CA SER A 73 11.92 9.78 -1.16
C SER A 73 13.37 9.37 -1.34
N LYS A 74 14.33 10.19 -0.91
CA LYS A 74 15.77 9.82 -0.96
C LYS A 74 16.11 8.64 -0.05
N ILE A 75 15.42 8.50 1.07
CA ILE A 75 15.60 7.34 1.96
C ILE A 75 15.05 6.08 1.27
N LEU A 76 13.88 6.18 0.64
CA LEU A 76 13.27 5.08 -0.13
C LEU A 76 14.14 4.62 -1.31
N ASP A 77 14.77 5.57 -1.99
CA ASP A 77 15.69 5.32 -3.10
C ASP A 77 16.94 4.58 -2.61
N LYS A 78 17.50 5.00 -1.47
CA LYS A 78 18.65 4.34 -0.85
C LYS A 78 18.35 2.98 -0.22
N SER A 79 17.11 2.70 0.17
CA SER A 79 16.73 1.44 0.81
C SER A 79 16.53 0.29 -0.18
N GLY A 80 16.61 0.55 -1.49
CA GLY A 80 16.30 -0.44 -2.54
C GLY A 80 14.82 -0.83 -2.59
N GLU A 81 13.97 -0.12 -1.85
CA GLU A 81 12.53 -0.37 -1.80
C GLU A 81 11.85 0.01 -3.12
N VAL A 82 12.41 0.98 -3.84
CA VAL A 82 11.99 1.37 -5.20
C VAL A 82 12.22 0.22 -6.21
N GLU A 83 13.35 -0.47 -6.13
CA GLU A 83 13.64 -1.62 -7.01
C GLU A 83 12.70 -2.79 -6.72
N LYS A 84 12.49 -3.13 -5.43
CA LYS A 84 11.52 -4.16 -5.02
C LYS A 84 10.10 -3.85 -5.47
N LEU A 85 9.71 -2.57 -5.43
CA LEU A 85 8.42 -2.14 -5.93
C LEU A 85 8.34 -2.30 -7.45
N GLY A 86 9.41 -1.99 -8.17
CA GLY A 86 9.54 -2.22 -9.62
C GLY A 86 9.36 -3.70 -9.98
N GLU A 87 10.10 -4.59 -9.33
CA GLU A 87 9.98 -6.04 -9.53
C GLU A 87 8.55 -6.52 -9.30
N ARG A 88 7.89 -6.05 -8.24
CA ARG A 88 6.51 -6.41 -7.94
C ARG A 88 5.51 -5.88 -8.97
N ILE A 89 5.77 -4.72 -9.57
CA ILE A 89 4.96 -4.18 -10.67
C ILE A 89 5.13 -5.05 -11.92
N ASP A 90 6.35 -5.47 -12.23
CA ASP A 90 6.62 -6.32 -13.39
C ASP A 90 6.00 -7.71 -13.22
N GLU A 91 6.07 -8.32 -12.04
CA GLU A 91 5.36 -9.57 -11.74
C GLU A 91 3.84 -9.43 -11.95
N LEU A 92 3.25 -8.33 -11.48
CA LEU A 92 1.82 -8.07 -11.66
C LEU A 92 1.47 -7.87 -13.13
N ARG A 93 2.34 -7.22 -13.91
CA ARG A 93 2.17 -7.05 -15.35
C ARG A 93 2.21 -8.38 -16.07
N GLU A 94 3.19 -9.22 -15.78
CA GLU A 94 3.31 -10.56 -16.37
C GLU A 94 2.08 -11.41 -16.07
N ARG A 95 1.60 -11.42 -14.82
CA ARG A 95 0.35 -12.11 -14.45
C ARG A 95 -0.85 -11.56 -15.20
N GLY A 96 -0.94 -10.23 -15.37
CA GLY A 96 -2.01 -9.60 -16.14
C GLY A 96 -2.01 -10.02 -17.61
N GLN A 97 -0.85 -10.04 -18.24
CA GLN A 97 -0.69 -10.49 -19.63
C GLN A 97 -1.01 -11.98 -19.80
N GLY A 98 -0.60 -12.81 -18.84
CA GLY A 98 -0.95 -14.23 -18.81
C GLY A 98 -2.47 -14.45 -18.72
N LEU A 99 -3.17 -13.68 -17.88
CA LEU A 99 -4.62 -13.72 -17.78
C LEU A 99 -5.31 -13.27 -19.08
N GLU A 100 -4.83 -12.21 -19.72
CA GLU A 100 -5.36 -11.73 -21.00
C GLU A 100 -5.21 -12.79 -22.11
N SER A 101 -4.06 -13.45 -22.19
CA SER A 101 -3.80 -14.52 -23.16
C SER A 101 -4.75 -15.71 -22.96
N VAL A 102 -4.92 -16.18 -21.71
CA VAL A 102 -5.83 -17.29 -21.39
C VAL A 102 -7.28 -16.92 -21.68
N LEU A 103 -7.70 -15.68 -21.38
CA LEU A 103 -9.04 -15.20 -21.72
C LEU A 103 -9.25 -15.14 -23.24
N GLY A 104 -8.21 -14.79 -24.01
CA GLY A 104 -8.25 -14.77 -25.47
C GLY A 104 -8.46 -16.15 -26.09
N GLU A 105 -7.81 -17.17 -25.54
CA GLU A 105 -7.97 -18.57 -25.99
C GLU A 105 -9.34 -19.16 -25.66
N VAL A 106 -9.93 -18.79 -24.51
CA VAL A 106 -11.27 -19.26 -24.09
C VAL A 106 -12.40 -18.51 -24.83
N LYS A 107 -12.13 -17.33 -25.39
CA LYS A 107 -13.10 -16.54 -26.16
C LYS A 107 -13.19 -16.94 -27.64
N VAL A 108 -12.60 -18.08 -28.02
CA VAL A 108 -12.75 -18.71 -29.34
C VAL A 108 -13.95 -19.65 -29.35
#